data_AF-A0A8J2KFS2-F1
#
_entry.id   AF-A0A8J2KFS2-F1
#
_cell.length_a   1.000
_cell.length_b   1.000
_cell.length_c   1.000
_cell.angle_alpha   90.00
_cell.angle_beta   90.00
_cell.angle_gamma   90.00
#
_symmetry.space_group_name_H-M   'P 1'
#
loop_
_entity.id
_entity.type
_entity.pdbx_description
1 polymer ?
#
loop_
_entity_poly.entity_id
_entity_poly.type
_entity_poly.pdbx_seq_one_letter_code
_entity_poly.pdbx_strand_id
1 'polypeptide(L)'
;MKINPELGNLVLRIPHCDHKKTLWIQKIPSDINKVFPDVTKNLTGTILKVAVSKGLALNTVFVKDQYGKVKLAGGFCNEIFLILQKTFGFEYSIQIEDGFGKLFPNGSFTGVVGSIQRQEAEFAIDMGFSAQRLEVIEYLPPVVFATLRFFTRVPSHVPRWKLVLEPFT
;
A
#
# COMPACT_ATOMS: atom_id res chain seq x y z
N MET A 1 -20.14 22.78 21.00
CA MET A 1 -18.78 22.23 20.96
C MET A 1 -17.93 23.07 21.90
N LYS A 2 -17.70 22.62 23.14
CA LYS A 2 -16.86 23.33 24.12
C LYS A 2 -15.49 22.66 24.12
N ILE A 3 -14.45 23.43 23.77
CA ILE A 3 -13.06 22.99 23.74
C ILE A 3 -12.50 23.28 25.14
N ASN A 4 -12.08 22.24 25.85
CA ASN A 4 -11.34 22.36 27.11
C ASN A 4 -9.83 22.33 26.75
N PRO A 5 -9.00 23.32 27.14
CA PRO A 5 -7.67 23.49 26.54
C PRO A 5 -6.61 22.50 27.02
N GLU A 6 -6.85 21.73 28.08
CA GLU A 6 -5.75 21.10 28.82
C GLU A 6 -5.56 19.59 28.63
N LEU A 7 -6.47 18.82 28.00
CA LEU A 7 -6.24 17.38 27.77
C LEU A 7 -7.12 16.88 26.61
N GLY A 8 -6.69 17.19 25.38
CA GLY A 8 -7.35 16.76 24.15
C GLY A 8 -6.93 15.35 23.73
N ASN A 9 -7.61 14.32 24.24
CA ASN A 9 -7.59 12.98 23.66
C ASN A 9 -8.70 12.89 22.59
N LEU A 10 -8.31 12.80 21.32
CA LEU A 10 -9.27 12.57 20.23
C LEU A 10 -9.40 11.06 19.99
N VAL A 11 -10.51 10.47 20.44
CA VAL A 11 -10.82 9.05 20.23
C VAL A 11 -11.68 8.93 18.97
N LEU A 12 -11.10 8.46 17.87
CA LEU A 12 -11.88 8.03 16.70
C LEU A 12 -12.41 6.62 16.96
N ARG A 13 -13.67 6.51 17.39
CA ARG A 13 -14.40 5.23 17.38
C ARG A 13 -14.84 4.93 15.96
N ILE A 14 -14.27 3.90 15.34
CA ILE A 14 -14.82 3.31 14.11
C ILE A 14 -16.03 2.45 14.52
N PRO A 15 -17.25 2.76 14.07
CA PRO A 15 -18.44 2.17 14.67
C PRO A 15 -18.82 0.85 13.97
N HIS A 16 -17.98 -0.20 13.98
CA HIS A 16 -18.47 -1.56 13.66
C HIS A 16 -17.53 -2.77 13.85
N CYS A 17 -16.43 -2.68 14.61
CA CYS A 17 -15.54 -3.84 14.79
C CYS A 17 -15.44 -4.23 16.26
N ASP A 18 -16.15 -5.30 16.64
CA ASP A 18 -16.21 -5.85 18.01
C ASP A 18 -15.01 -6.74 18.34
N HIS A 19 -13.82 -6.28 17.94
CA HIS A 19 -12.55 -6.84 18.38
C HIS A 19 -11.75 -5.73 19.04
N LYS A 20 -11.47 -5.92 20.34
CA LYS A 20 -10.71 -5.03 21.23
C LYS A 20 -9.25 -4.81 20.79
N LYS A 21 -9.02 -4.23 19.61
CA LYS A 21 -7.73 -3.65 19.22
C LYS A 21 -7.90 -2.14 19.19
N THR A 22 -7.67 -1.52 20.33
CA THR A 22 -7.51 -0.07 20.46
C THR A 22 -6.27 0.31 19.66
N LEU A 23 -6.45 0.93 18.49
CA LEU A 23 -5.34 1.56 17.77
C LEU A 23 -4.93 2.79 18.58
N TRP A 24 -3.81 2.67 19.29
CA TRP A 24 -3.16 3.83 19.87
C TRP A 24 -2.58 4.65 18.71
N ILE A 25 -3.29 5.69 18.29
CA ILE A 25 -2.60 6.82 17.66
C ILE A 25 -1.83 7.48 18.81
N GLN A 26 -0.63 6.98 19.10
CA GLN A 26 0.28 7.68 19.98
C GLN A 26 0.42 9.10 19.42
N LYS A 27 0.20 10.11 20.27
CA LYS A 27 0.49 11.51 19.92
C LYS A 27 1.89 11.51 19.30
N ILE A 28 1.98 11.88 18.03
CA ILE A 28 3.27 12.04 17.37
C ILE A 28 4.07 12.98 18.28
N PRO A 29 5.26 12.57 18.76
CA PRO A 29 6.08 13.42 19.62
C PRO A 29 6.21 14.79 18.97
N SER A 30 5.97 15.85 19.74
CA SER A 30 6.03 17.23 19.23
C SER A 30 7.41 17.60 18.67
N ASP A 31 8.44 16.81 19.01
CA ASP A 31 9.80 16.93 18.51
C ASP A 31 10.31 15.55 18.06
N ILE A 32 10.18 15.28 16.77
CA ILE A 32 10.54 13.98 16.16
C ILE A 32 12.05 13.70 16.27
N ASN A 33 12.87 14.76 16.33
CA ASN A 33 14.32 14.68 16.43
C ASN A 33 14.78 14.25 17.84
N LYS A 34 13.94 14.39 18.87
CA LYS A 34 14.26 13.88 20.21
C LYS A 34 14.03 12.38 20.35
N VAL A 35 13.01 11.87 19.68
CA VAL A 35 12.67 10.43 19.69
C VAL A 35 13.51 9.66 18.70
N PHE A 36 13.80 10.30 17.57
CA PHE A 36 14.61 9.75 16.51
C PHE A 36 15.67 10.77 16.07
N PRO A 37 16.75 10.95 16.84
CA PRO A 37 17.82 11.91 16.52
C PRO A 37 18.47 11.66 15.16
N ASP A 38 18.28 10.45 14.62
CA ASP A 38 18.90 9.96 13.40
C ASP A 38 17.91 9.70 12.24
N VAL A 39 16.59 9.88 12.41
CA VAL A 39 15.60 9.53 11.36
C VAL A 39 15.60 10.50 10.18
N THR A 40 16.16 11.70 10.35
CA THR A 40 16.46 12.62 9.25
C THR A 40 17.85 12.44 8.66
N LYS A 41 18.61 11.40 9.06
CA LYS A 41 19.90 11.11 8.40
C LYS A 41 19.63 10.73 6.95
N ASN A 42 20.45 11.28 6.07
CA ASN A 42 20.57 10.83 4.70
C ASN A 42 20.95 9.34 4.72
N LEU A 43 20.09 8.47 4.20
CA LEU A 43 20.29 7.02 4.05
C LEU A 43 21.28 6.67 2.93
N THR A 44 22.04 7.67 2.45
CA THR A 44 23.20 7.49 1.57
C THR A 44 24.09 6.33 2.00
N GLY A 45 24.38 5.42 1.07
CA GLY A 45 25.18 4.23 1.29
C GLY A 45 24.39 3.01 1.78
N THR A 46 23.09 3.14 2.07
CA THR A 46 22.23 2.01 2.41
C THR A 46 21.57 1.46 1.15
N ILE A 47 21.65 0.13 0.94
CA ILE A 47 20.97 -0.56 -0.15
C ILE A 47 19.73 -1.26 0.40
N LEU A 48 18.56 -0.73 0.10
CA LEU A 48 17.29 -1.30 0.50
C LEU A 48 16.89 -2.46 -0.43
N LYS A 49 16.55 -3.63 0.14
CA LYS A 49 16.01 -4.76 -0.63
C LYS A 49 14.51 -4.61 -0.76
N VAL A 50 14.04 -4.45 -1.99
CA VAL A 50 12.63 -4.14 -2.28
C VAL A 50 11.99 -5.30 -3.01
N ALA A 51 10.94 -5.89 -2.43
CA ALA A 51 10.10 -6.88 -3.10
C ALA A 51 8.92 -6.19 -3.80
N VAL A 52 8.68 -6.56 -5.06
CA VAL A 52 7.54 -6.04 -5.81
C VAL A 52 6.87 -7.17 -6.58
N SER A 53 5.55 -7.16 -6.63
CA SER A 53 4.81 -8.14 -7.43
C SER A 53 4.78 -7.72 -8.90
N LYS A 54 4.64 -8.69 -9.82
CA LYS A 54 4.18 -8.44 -11.19
C LYS A 54 2.73 -7.94 -11.18
N GLY A 55 2.54 -6.68 -10.79
CA GLY A 55 1.24 -6.04 -10.63
C GLY A 55 0.71 -5.37 -11.90
N LEU A 56 -0.35 -4.56 -11.74
CA LEU A 56 -0.89 -3.73 -12.81
C LEU A 56 0.13 -2.64 -13.20
N ALA A 57 0.27 -2.41 -14.50
CA ALA A 57 1.16 -1.38 -15.04
C ALA A 57 0.82 0.05 -14.56
N LEU A 58 -0.40 0.29 -14.09
CA LEU A 58 -0.78 1.58 -13.49
C LEU A 58 -0.03 1.85 -12.17
N ASN A 59 0.25 0.80 -11.41
CA ASN A 59 0.85 0.92 -10.09
C ASN A 59 2.37 0.83 -10.19
N THR A 60 2.86 -0.19 -10.92
CA THR A 60 4.30 -0.50 -10.99
C THR A 60 4.70 -0.95 -12.39
N VAL A 61 5.64 -0.23 -13.00
CA VAL A 61 6.30 -0.58 -14.27
C VAL A 61 7.79 -0.77 -14.05
N PHE A 62 8.33 -1.86 -14.58
CA PHE A 62 9.75 -2.20 -14.49
C PHE A 62 10.36 -2.24 -15.88
N VAL A 63 11.59 -1.76 -15.99
CA VAL A 63 12.41 -1.88 -17.19
C VAL A 63 13.71 -2.58 -16.80
N LYS A 64 14.18 -3.48 -17.66
CA LYS A 64 15.51 -4.05 -17.53
C LYS A 64 16.49 -3.13 -18.25
N ASP A 65 17.54 -2.74 -17.55
CA ASP A 65 18.67 -2.01 -18.12
C ASP A 65 19.42 -2.89 -19.14
N GLN A 66 20.32 -2.28 -19.92
CA GLN A 66 21.20 -2.96 -20.88
C GLN A 66 22.07 -4.05 -20.22
N TYR A 67 22.31 -3.95 -18.92
CA TYR A 67 23.03 -4.92 -18.09
C TYR A 67 22.12 -5.97 -17.41
N GLY A 68 20.83 -5.99 -17.74
CA GLY A 68 19.85 -6.91 -17.16
C GLY A 68 19.34 -6.55 -15.76
N LYS A 69 19.84 -5.46 -15.15
CA LYS A 69 19.37 -4.96 -13.85
C LYS A 69 17.97 -4.37 -13.98
N VAL A 70 17.04 -4.82 -13.12
CA VAL A 70 15.67 -4.29 -13.07
C VAL A 70 15.68 -2.92 -12.40
N LYS A 71 15.01 -1.94 -13.02
CA LYS A 71 14.78 -0.59 -12.49
C LYS A 71 13.29 -0.26 -12.52
N LEU A 72 12.87 0.62 -11.61
CA LEU A 72 11.54 1.22 -11.65
C LEU A 72 11.51 2.25 -12.79
N ALA A 73 10.48 2.21 -13.63
CA ALA A 73 10.38 3.08 -14.82
C ALA A 73 9.10 3.92 -14.88
N GLY A 74 8.05 3.51 -14.18
CA GLY A 74 6.79 4.24 -14.14
C GLY A 74 5.75 3.58 -13.24
N GLY A 75 4.57 4.18 -13.17
CA GLY A 75 3.49 3.78 -12.26
C GLY A 75 3.49 4.61 -10.98
N PHE A 76 2.32 4.91 -10.44
CA PHE A 76 2.20 5.91 -9.38
C PHE A 76 2.93 5.50 -8.08
N CYS A 77 2.93 4.21 -7.73
CA CYS A 77 3.64 3.70 -6.55
C CYS A 77 5.15 3.85 -6.71
N ASN A 78 5.65 3.62 -7.93
CA ASN A 78 7.06 3.74 -8.25
C ASN A 78 7.54 5.20 -8.15
N GLU A 79 6.75 6.15 -8.65
CA GLU A 79 7.08 7.58 -8.53
C GLU A 79 7.18 8.03 -7.07
N ILE A 80 6.23 7.63 -6.22
CA ILE A 80 6.28 7.92 -4.78
C ILE A 80 7.56 7.32 -4.17
N PHE A 81 7.89 6.08 -4.52
CA PHE A 81 9.10 5.43 -4.01
C PHE A 81 10.39 6.12 -4.50
N LEU A 82 10.45 6.56 -5.75
CA LEU A 82 11.59 7.31 -6.30
C LEU A 82 11.75 8.68 -5.63
N ILE A 83 10.65 9.34 -5.25
CA ILE A 83 10.69 10.57 -4.45
C ILE A 83 11.27 10.28 -3.06
N LEU A 84 10.87 9.19 -2.40
CA LEU A 84 11.46 8.77 -1.12
C LEU A 84 12.96 8.49 -1.29
N GLN A 85 13.33 7.76 -2.35
CA GLN A 85 14.71 7.46 -2.68
C GLN A 85 15.55 8.72 -2.87
N LYS A 86 15.04 9.73 -3.57
CA LYS A 86 15.71 11.02 -3.76
C LYS A 86 15.78 11.84 -2.46
N THR A 87 14.75 11.80 -1.65
CA THR A 87 14.64 12.59 -0.40
C THR A 87 15.58 12.04 0.67
N PHE A 88 15.65 10.72 0.80
CA PHE A 88 16.46 10.05 1.80
C PHE A 88 17.81 9.58 1.26
N GLY A 89 18.07 9.63 -0.04
CA GLY A 89 19.37 9.33 -0.65
C GLY A 89 19.81 7.86 -0.59
N PHE A 90 18.91 6.91 -0.33
CA PHE A 90 19.26 5.48 -0.33
C PHE A 90 19.44 4.91 -1.75
N GLU A 91 20.10 3.77 -1.84
CA GLU A 91 20.09 2.90 -3.01
C GLU A 91 19.10 1.74 -2.81
N TYR A 92 18.70 1.08 -3.89
CA TYR A 92 17.79 -0.05 -3.80
C TYR A 92 18.11 -1.16 -4.80
N SER A 93 17.68 -2.37 -4.45
CA SER A 93 17.66 -3.53 -5.33
C SER A 93 16.25 -4.12 -5.36
N ILE A 94 15.81 -4.55 -6.55
CA ILE A 94 14.45 -5.04 -6.77
C ILE A 94 14.47 -6.56 -6.88
N GLN A 95 13.62 -7.21 -6.11
CA GLN A 95 13.24 -8.60 -6.25
C GLN A 95 11.79 -8.65 -6.78
N ILE A 96 11.61 -9.26 -7.95
CA ILE A 96 10.28 -9.41 -8.55
C ILE A 96 9.69 -10.74 -8.09
N GLU A 97 8.52 -10.67 -7.48
CA GLU A 97 7.75 -11.83 -7.02
C GLU A 97 6.54 -12.08 -7.93
N ASP A 98 6.13 -13.36 -8.01
CA ASP A 98 5.00 -13.76 -8.87
C ASP A 98 3.62 -13.36 -8.32
N GLY A 99 3.55 -12.85 -7.09
CA GLY A 99 2.30 -12.39 -6.49
C GLY A 99 2.49 -11.60 -5.20
N PHE A 100 1.42 -10.97 -4.72
CA PHE A 100 1.43 -10.22 -3.45
C PHE A 100 1.57 -11.10 -2.21
N GLY A 101 1.16 -12.38 -2.32
CA GLY A 101 1.31 -13.37 -1.27
C GLY A 101 0.01 -13.98 -0.81
N LYS A 102 0.02 -15.32 -0.78
CA LYS A 102 -1.08 -16.20 -0.35
C LYS A 102 -0.65 -16.88 0.95
N LEU A 103 -1.56 -16.92 1.92
CA LEU A 103 -1.38 -17.62 3.18
C LEU A 103 -1.52 -19.14 2.96
N PHE A 104 -0.53 -19.88 3.44
CA PHE A 104 -0.58 -21.33 3.54
C PHE A 104 -1.13 -21.79 4.91
N PRO A 105 -1.61 -23.05 5.01
CA PRO A 105 -2.12 -23.60 6.28
C PRO A 105 -1.11 -23.62 7.42
N ASN A 106 0.18 -23.62 7.10
CA ASN A 106 1.28 -23.57 8.07
C ASN A 106 1.58 -22.15 8.61
N GLY A 107 0.82 -21.13 8.19
CA GLY A 107 1.04 -19.74 8.59
C GLY A 107 2.07 -18.98 7.76
N SER A 108 2.71 -19.60 6.76
CA SER A 108 3.66 -18.91 5.89
C SER A 108 2.98 -18.25 4.69
N PHE A 109 3.57 -17.16 4.20
CA PHE A 109 3.12 -16.48 2.98
C PHE A 109 4.04 -16.76 1.79
N THR A 110 3.46 -16.79 0.59
CA THR A 110 4.20 -16.71 -0.68
C THR A 110 4.44 -15.28 -1.13
N GLY A 111 5.16 -15.10 -2.23
CA GLY A 111 5.30 -13.83 -2.94
C GLY A 111 5.87 -12.71 -2.07
N VAL A 112 5.47 -11.47 -2.34
CA VAL A 112 6.01 -10.28 -1.67
C VAL A 112 5.92 -10.36 -0.15
N VAL A 113 4.76 -10.70 0.41
CA VAL A 113 4.58 -10.83 1.88
C VAL A 113 5.50 -11.91 2.44
N GLY A 114 5.63 -13.04 1.73
CA GLY A 114 6.53 -14.12 2.12
C GLY A 114 7.99 -13.68 2.17
N SER A 115 8.43 -12.91 1.17
CA SER A 115 9.81 -12.42 1.08
C SER A 115 10.13 -11.43 2.19
N ILE A 116 9.15 -10.60 2.62
CA ILE A 116 9.31 -9.77 3.83
C ILE A 116 9.31 -10.63 5.09
N GLN A 117 8.37 -11.58 5.23
CA GLN A 117 8.28 -12.45 6.40
C GLN A 117 9.58 -13.25 6.64
N ARG A 118 10.26 -13.65 5.57
CA ARG A 118 11.56 -14.37 5.60
C ARG A 118 12.77 -13.44 5.64
N GLN A 119 12.58 -12.11 5.73
CA GLN A 119 13.66 -11.10 5.71
C GLN A 119 14.54 -11.14 4.45
N GLU A 120 14.01 -11.65 3.34
CA GLU A 120 14.66 -11.61 2.03
C GLU A 120 14.54 -10.21 1.41
N ALA A 121 13.45 -9.51 1.71
CA ALA A 121 13.20 -8.11 1.38
C ALA A 121 12.82 -7.31 2.64
N GLU A 122 13.18 -6.03 2.64
CA GLU A 122 12.97 -5.10 3.74
C GLU A 122 11.77 -4.18 3.49
N PHE A 123 11.42 -3.98 2.22
CA PHE A 123 10.36 -3.08 1.80
C PHE A 123 9.54 -3.68 0.66
N ALA A 124 8.27 -3.31 0.59
CA ALA A 124 7.41 -3.65 -0.54
C ALA A 124 6.75 -2.43 -1.14
N ILE A 125 6.68 -2.41 -2.47
CA ILE A 125 5.95 -1.40 -3.23
C ILE A 125 4.61 -1.99 -3.65
N ASP A 126 3.56 -1.16 -3.63
CA ASP A 126 2.22 -1.53 -4.08
C ASP A 126 1.55 -2.65 -3.25
N MET A 127 1.48 -2.47 -1.93
CA MET A 127 0.86 -3.45 -1.03
C MET A 127 -0.50 -2.99 -0.51
N GLY A 128 -1.53 -3.75 -0.87
CA GLY A 128 -2.85 -3.62 -0.27
C GLY A 128 -2.89 -4.15 1.17
N PHE A 129 -3.68 -3.48 2.02
CA PHE A 129 -3.94 -3.90 3.39
C PHE A 129 -4.86 -5.13 3.41
N SER A 130 -4.53 -6.10 4.27
CA SER A 130 -5.47 -7.15 4.65
C SER A 130 -5.25 -7.54 6.10
N ALA A 131 -6.31 -8.00 6.78
CA ALA A 131 -6.23 -8.41 8.17
C ALA A 131 -5.18 -9.51 8.39
N GLN A 132 -5.10 -10.48 7.48
CA GLN A 132 -4.13 -11.58 7.56
C GLN A 132 -2.68 -11.11 7.39
N ARG A 133 -2.43 -10.09 6.55
CA ARG A 133 -1.07 -9.58 6.32
C ARG A 133 -0.60 -8.70 7.47
N LEU A 134 -1.50 -7.98 8.13
CA LEU A 134 -1.19 -7.15 9.31
C LEU A 134 -0.67 -7.95 10.51
N GLU A 135 -0.81 -9.28 10.51
CA GLU A 135 -0.24 -10.15 11.55
C GLU A 135 1.25 -10.43 11.35
N VAL A 136 1.77 -10.25 10.12
CA VAL A 136 3.14 -10.63 9.75
C VAL A 136 3.97 -9.48 9.22
N ILE A 137 3.35 -8.44 8.68
CA ILE A 137 4.04 -7.25 8.15
C ILE A 137 3.41 -5.97 8.66
N GLU A 138 4.24 -4.94 8.80
CA GLU A 138 3.81 -3.59 9.15
C GLU A 138 3.60 -2.77 7.88
N TYR A 139 2.67 -1.82 7.96
CA TYR A 139 2.34 -0.94 6.85
C TYR A 139 2.62 0.51 7.22
N LEU A 140 3.14 1.26 6.25
CA LEU A 140 3.13 2.71 6.31
C LEU A 140 1.70 3.25 6.19
N PRO A 141 1.45 4.50 6.64
CA PRO A 141 0.17 5.15 6.42
C PRO A 141 -0.26 5.05 4.93
N PRO A 142 -1.53 4.72 4.67
CA PRO A 142 -2.01 4.50 3.31
C PRO A 142 -1.92 5.78 2.48
N VAL A 143 -1.31 5.67 1.29
CA VAL A 143 -1.20 6.78 0.33
C VAL A 143 -2.38 6.80 -0.65
N VAL A 144 -2.99 5.64 -0.89
CA VAL A 144 -4.12 5.48 -1.82
C VAL A 144 -5.24 4.71 -1.16
N PHE A 145 -6.46 5.22 -1.29
CA PHE A 145 -7.69 4.58 -0.86
C PHE A 145 -8.48 4.13 -2.09
N ALA A 146 -8.73 2.83 -2.20
CA ALA A 146 -9.59 2.27 -3.23
C ALA A 146 -10.97 1.98 -2.62
N THR A 147 -12.03 2.35 -3.34
CA THR A 147 -13.40 1.96 -3.00
C THR A 147 -13.79 0.77 -3.86
N LEU A 148 -14.36 -0.26 -3.24
CA LEU A 148 -14.97 -1.36 -3.99
C LEU A 148 -16.15 -0.81 -4.81
N ARG A 149 -16.11 -1.00 -6.12
CA ARG A 149 -17.18 -0.60 -7.04
C ARG A 149 -17.55 -1.77 -7.94
N PHE A 150 -18.84 -1.93 -8.17
CA PHE A 150 -19.35 -2.88 -9.14
C PHE A 150 -19.38 -2.23 -10.51
N PHE A 151 -18.70 -2.84 -11.47
CA PHE A 151 -18.77 -2.44 -12.87
C PHE A 151 -19.64 -3.45 -13.61
N THR A 152 -20.75 -2.99 -14.15
CA THR A 152 -21.56 -3.78 -15.08
C THR A 152 -21.27 -3.33 -16.50
N ARG A 153 -21.47 -4.25 -17.46
CA ARG A 153 -21.44 -3.88 -18.87
C ARG A 153 -22.47 -2.76 -19.10
N VAL A 154 -22.07 -1.71 -19.83
CA VAL A 154 -23.01 -0.71 -20.33
C VAL A 154 -24.07 -1.45 -21.16
N PRO A 155 -25.37 -1.30 -20.86
CA PRO A 155 -26.39 -2.00 -21.61
C PRO A 155 -26.27 -1.65 -23.09
N SER A 156 -26.34 -2.66 -23.96
CA SER A 156 -26.40 -2.45 -25.40
C SER A 156 -27.60 -1.58 -25.75
N HIS A 157 -27.44 -0.69 -26.74
CA HIS A 157 -28.51 0.20 -27.20
C HIS A 157 -29.80 -0.58 -27.45
N VAL A 158 -30.83 -0.34 -26.63
CA VAL A 158 -32.16 -0.87 -26.89
C VAL A 158 -32.70 -0.11 -28.10
N PRO A 159 -33.08 -0.79 -29.21
CA PRO A 159 -33.63 -0.10 -30.37
C PRO A 159 -34.83 0.76 -29.97
N ARG A 160 -34.86 2.03 -30.40
CA ARG A 160 -35.89 2.99 -29.98
C ARG A 160 -37.32 2.51 -30.24
N TRP A 161 -37.53 1.69 -31.27
CA TRP A 161 -38.85 1.13 -31.59
C TRP A 161 -39.40 0.22 -30.49
N LYS A 162 -38.56 -0.43 -29.67
CA LYS A 162 -39.05 -1.23 -28.53
C LYS A 162 -39.78 -0.37 -27.49
N LEU A 163 -39.39 0.90 -27.34
CA LEU A 163 -40.08 1.84 -26.45
C LEU A 163 -41.50 2.14 -26.91
N VAL A 164 -41.79 2.03 -28.21
CA VAL A 164 -43.15 2.23 -28.76
C VAL A 164 -44.09 1.11 -28.31
N LEU A 165 -43.57 -0.09 -28.08
CA LEU A 165 -44.35 -1.28 -27.71
C LEU A 165 -44.40 -1.53 -26.19
N GLU A 166 -43.59 -0.84 -25.38
CA GLU A 166 -43.61 -0.95 -23.91
C GLU A 166 -45.00 -0.79 -23.26
N PRO A 167 -45.85 0.18 -23.62
CA PRO A 167 -47.14 0.36 -22.92
C PRO A 167 -48.20 -0.70 -23.24
N PHE A 168 -47.93 -1.62 -24.17
CA PHE A 168 -48.89 -2.65 -24.63
C PHE A 168 -48.48 -4.07 -24.25
N THR A 169 -47.42 -4.23 -23.44
CA THR A 169 -46.96 -5.51 -22.88
C THR A 169 -47.15 -5.48 -21.37
#